data_AF-N9MN22-F1
#
_entry.id   AF-N9MN22-F1
#
_cell.length_a   1.000
_cell.length_b   1.000
_cell.length_c   1.000
_cell.angle_alpha   90.00
_cell.angle_beta   90.00
_cell.angle_gamma   90.00
#
_symmetry.space_group_name_H-M   'P 1'
#
loop_
_entity.id
_entity.type
_entity.pdbx_description
1 polymer ?
#
loop_
_entity_poly.entity_id
_entity_poly.type
_entity_poly.pdbx_seq_one_letter_code
_entity_poly.pdbx_strand_id
1 'polypeptide(L)'
;MKNYTVLIKVTESKSFFRKNVYKAVLFEHPKVIATGSSYDEAVNKIQEKILEYFDFLSDRGEDIPEPAEMTSIMFKNRDKDVFFHVISINTSVYSEKTEKINVTMPISLTRKVDDFLKDKVHNTNLFSSRSDFITKACKQYLPFAQNLAAIFNNEKNFSALRYKEGNTTDNCCNLLDYLNNSYCDEVILFATHRTPSHGYSHDDGPETNLPLMGAMVKLNLPALSDTYIIFDGLFLTAQRKPRYNEIKEVLDTAVLTNKTSFIRHAVPFTSQLDSLEAIKVLGEFPQNKLTQDSRPEFFNLLSNISEAKYVNF
;
A
#
# COMPACT_ATOMS: atom_id res chain seq x y z
N MET A 1 7.52 13.17 -20.28
CA MET A 1 7.59 11.70 -20.38
C MET A 1 8.58 11.31 -21.46
N LYS A 2 9.51 10.42 -21.13
CA LYS A 2 10.49 9.81 -22.04
C LYS A 2 10.39 8.29 -21.93
N ASN A 3 10.61 7.58 -23.02
CA ASN A 3 10.44 6.13 -23.11
C ASN A 3 11.81 5.44 -23.09
N TYR A 4 12.13 4.77 -22.00
CA TYR A 4 13.39 4.02 -21.84
C TYR A 4 13.20 2.56 -22.21
N THR A 5 14.23 1.98 -22.85
CA THR A 5 14.17 0.58 -23.24
C THR A 5 14.94 -0.29 -22.27
N VAL A 6 14.26 -1.32 -21.75
CA VAL A 6 14.84 -2.36 -20.92
C VAL A 6 14.99 -3.64 -21.73
N LEU A 7 16.18 -4.23 -21.66
CA LEU A 7 16.49 -5.54 -22.19
C LEU A 7 16.23 -6.59 -21.12
N ILE A 8 15.39 -7.57 -21.41
CA ILE A 8 15.09 -8.68 -20.49
C ILE A 8 15.60 -9.97 -21.11
N LYS A 9 16.57 -10.61 -20.47
CA LYS A 9 17.12 -11.90 -20.88
C LYS A 9 16.68 -12.99 -19.92
N VAL A 10 16.25 -14.12 -20.46
CA VAL A 10 15.98 -15.32 -19.66
C VAL A 10 17.29 -16.07 -19.45
N THR A 11 17.66 -16.28 -18.20
CA THR A 11 18.80 -17.11 -17.82
C THR A 11 18.29 -18.37 -17.13
N GLU A 12 18.57 -19.53 -17.73
CA GLU A 12 18.28 -20.83 -17.10
C GLU A 12 19.27 -21.07 -15.94
N SER A 13 18.73 -21.34 -14.76
CA SER A 13 19.53 -21.83 -13.64
C SER A 13 19.82 -23.33 -13.83
N LYS A 14 21.09 -23.72 -13.87
CA LYS A 14 21.54 -25.12 -13.71
C LYS A 14 21.33 -25.56 -12.26
N SER A 15 20.09 -25.90 -11.90
CA SER A 15 19.79 -26.61 -10.66
C SER A 15 18.59 -27.53 -10.90
N PHE A 16 18.49 -28.60 -10.10
CA PHE A 16 17.58 -29.74 -10.24
C PHE A 16 16.07 -29.36 -10.31
N PHE A 17 15.74 -28.10 -10.04
CA PHE A 17 14.45 -27.47 -10.27
C PHE A 17 14.60 -26.37 -11.33
N ARG A 18 14.02 -26.55 -12.52
CA ARG A 18 13.99 -25.53 -13.58
C ARG A 18 13.22 -24.29 -13.10
N LYS A 19 13.93 -23.30 -12.55
CA LYS A 19 13.40 -21.95 -12.30
C LYS A 19 14.01 -21.00 -13.34
N ASN A 20 13.15 -20.36 -14.12
CA ASN A 20 13.56 -19.31 -15.05
C ASN A 20 13.91 -18.06 -14.23
N VAL A 21 15.11 -17.50 -14.44
CA VAL A 21 15.51 -16.23 -13.82
C VAL A 21 15.53 -15.16 -14.90
N TYR A 22 14.74 -14.12 -14.71
CA TYR A 22 14.64 -12.99 -15.64
C TYR A 22 15.63 -11.91 -15.23
N LYS A 23 16.57 -11.59 -16.11
CA LYS A 23 17.55 -10.51 -15.91
C LYS A 23 17.15 -9.31 -16.76
N ALA A 24 16.79 -8.21 -16.12
CA ALA A 24 16.46 -6.95 -16.75
C ALA A 24 17.67 -5.99 -16.69
N VAL A 25 17.95 -5.29 -17.78
CA VAL A 25 19.07 -4.35 -17.92
C VAL A 25 18.59 -3.09 -18.65
N LEU A 26 18.91 -1.91 -18.12
CA LEU A 26 18.68 -0.64 -18.83
C LEU A 26 19.63 -0.53 -20.03
N PHE A 27 19.09 -0.29 -21.23
CA PHE A 27 19.90 -0.22 -22.44
C PHE A 27 20.94 0.91 -22.40
N GLU A 28 20.52 2.09 -21.98
CA GLU A 28 21.33 3.32 -21.94
C GLU A 28 22.47 3.21 -20.92
N HIS A 29 22.28 2.43 -19.86
CA HIS A 29 23.29 2.25 -18.82
C HIS A 29 23.34 0.79 -18.33
N PRO A 30 24.16 -0.07 -18.98
CA PRO A 30 24.21 -1.52 -18.73
C PRO A 30 24.59 -1.95 -17.31
N LYS A 31 24.99 -1.03 -16.42
CA LYS A 31 25.25 -1.30 -15.01
C LYS A 31 23.97 -1.33 -14.15
N VAL A 32 22.86 -0.77 -14.64
CA VAL A 32 21.56 -0.84 -13.97
C VAL A 32 20.91 -2.16 -14.32
N ILE A 33 20.97 -3.11 -13.38
CA ILE A 33 20.55 -4.50 -13.57
C ILE A 33 19.60 -4.90 -12.44
N ALA A 34 18.51 -5.56 -12.78
CA ALA A 34 17.60 -6.20 -11.84
C ALA A 34 17.36 -7.68 -12.22
N THR A 35 17.01 -8.50 -11.24
CA THR A 35 16.67 -9.91 -11.44
C THR A 35 15.36 -10.24 -10.74
N GLY A 36 14.48 -10.92 -11.45
CA GLY A 36 13.17 -11.37 -10.96
C GLY A 36 12.97 -12.87 -11.18
N SER A 37 12.11 -13.47 -10.36
CA SER A 37 11.63 -14.84 -10.52
C SER A 37 10.50 -14.95 -11.53
N SER A 38 9.84 -13.84 -11.86
CA SER A 38 8.91 -13.66 -12.97
C SER A 38 9.30 -12.48 -13.85
N TYR A 39 8.67 -12.38 -15.03
CA TYR A 39 8.84 -11.26 -15.95
C TYR A 39 8.40 -9.94 -15.30
N ASP A 40 7.20 -9.90 -14.73
CA ASP A 40 6.63 -8.70 -14.11
C ASP A 40 7.45 -8.25 -12.90
N GLU A 41 7.93 -9.19 -12.09
CA GLU A 41 8.81 -8.87 -10.95
C GLU A 41 10.13 -8.25 -11.42
N ALA A 42 10.70 -8.74 -12.53
CA ALA A 42 11.92 -8.16 -13.10
C ALA A 42 11.69 -6.75 -13.67
N VAL A 43 10.52 -6.49 -14.28
CA VAL A 43 10.12 -5.17 -14.81
C VAL A 43 9.88 -4.17 -13.68
N ASN A 44 9.20 -4.56 -12.60
CA ASN A 44 8.97 -3.67 -11.47
C ASN A 44 10.30 -3.32 -10.77
N LYS A 45 11.15 -4.33 -10.52
CA LYS A 45 12.45 -4.12 -9.87
C LYS A 45 13.41 -3.27 -10.70
N ILE A 46 13.43 -3.41 -12.03
CA ILE A 46 14.27 -2.56 -12.87
C ILE A 46 13.72 -1.14 -12.93
N GLN A 47 12.40 -0.95 -12.95
CA GLN A 47 11.79 0.38 -12.91
C GLN A 47 12.21 1.14 -11.65
N GLU A 48 12.11 0.51 -10.48
CA GLU A 48 12.58 1.08 -9.21
C GLU A 48 14.07 1.47 -9.28
N LYS A 49 14.92 0.56 -9.77
CA LYS A 49 16.36 0.84 -9.92
C LYS A 49 16.68 1.96 -10.90
N ILE A 50 15.88 2.13 -11.96
CA ILE A 50 16.06 3.24 -12.91
C ILE A 50 15.72 4.57 -12.22
N LEU A 51 14.65 4.61 -11.43
CA LEU A 51 14.28 5.80 -10.66
C LEU A 51 15.36 6.15 -9.62
N GLU A 52 15.85 5.17 -8.86
CA GLU A 52 16.98 5.35 -7.92
C GLU A 52 18.24 5.88 -8.62
N TYR A 53 18.54 5.36 -9.82
CA TYR A 53 19.67 5.82 -10.62
C TYR A 53 19.49 7.26 -11.10
N PHE A 54 18.29 7.65 -11.52
CA PHE A 54 18.00 9.02 -11.94
C PHE A 54 18.03 10.00 -10.77
N ASP A 55 17.52 9.60 -9.60
CA ASP A 55 17.69 10.35 -8.35
C ASP A 55 19.18 10.57 -8.05
N PHE A 56 20.00 9.52 -8.14
CA PHE A 56 21.45 9.61 -7.92
C PHE A 56 22.16 10.58 -8.88
N LEU A 57 21.79 10.59 -10.16
CA LEU A 57 22.35 11.53 -11.14
C LEU A 57 21.91 12.97 -10.84
N SER A 58 20.61 13.14 -10.56
CA SER A 58 20.02 14.45 -10.25
C SER A 58 20.64 15.08 -9.00
N ASP A 59 20.85 14.29 -7.94
CA ASP A 59 21.48 14.73 -6.69
C ASP A 59 22.93 15.23 -6.88
N ARG A 60 23.60 14.76 -7.93
CA ARG A 60 24.96 15.18 -8.31
C ARG A 60 24.98 16.33 -9.32
N GLY A 61 23.80 16.77 -9.78
CA GLY A 61 23.66 17.74 -10.86
C GLY A 61 24.13 17.20 -12.22
N GLU A 62 24.14 15.87 -12.38
CA GLU A 62 24.45 15.20 -13.64
C GLU A 62 23.17 15.05 -14.49
N ASP A 63 23.32 15.14 -15.81
CA ASP A 63 22.18 15.07 -16.72
C ASP A 63 21.60 13.64 -16.78
N ILE A 64 20.27 13.54 -16.78
CA ILE A 64 19.58 12.27 -17.01
C ILE A 64 19.83 11.82 -18.47
N PRO A 65 20.24 10.56 -18.70
CA PRO A 65 20.52 10.07 -20.05
C PRO A 65 19.29 10.16 -20.95
N GLU A 66 19.48 10.60 -22.19
CA GLU A 66 18.43 10.56 -23.21
C GLU A 66 18.13 9.10 -23.63
N PRO A 67 16.87 8.73 -23.86
CA PRO A 67 16.51 7.40 -24.32
C PRO A 67 17.07 7.15 -25.73
N ALA A 68 17.59 5.94 -25.96
CA ALA A 68 18.11 5.57 -27.26
C ALA A 68 16.96 5.29 -28.26
N GLU A 69 17.19 5.60 -29.54
CA GLU A 69 16.23 5.27 -30.60
C GLU A 69 16.06 3.75 -30.77
N MET A 70 14.82 3.30 -30.94
CA MET A 70 14.45 1.88 -31.05
C MET A 70 15.17 1.17 -32.21
N THR A 71 15.43 1.89 -33.30
CA THR A 71 16.23 1.42 -34.44
C THR A 71 17.66 1.06 -34.03
N SER A 72 18.33 1.91 -33.26
CA SER A 72 19.70 1.68 -32.79
C SER A 72 19.82 0.49 -31.83
N ILE A 73 18.74 0.20 -31.08
CA ILE A 73 18.67 -0.90 -30.11
C ILE A 73 18.54 -2.26 -30.83
N MET A 74 17.65 -2.35 -31.84
CA MET A 74 17.42 -3.60 -32.58
C MET A 74 18.61 -4.03 -33.43
N PHE A 75 19.44 -3.09 -33.91
CA PHE A 75 20.66 -3.42 -34.66
C PHE A 75 21.79 -3.97 -33.78
N LYS A 76 21.88 -3.56 -32.51
CA LYS A 76 22.95 -3.98 -31.59
C LYS A 76 22.67 -5.30 -30.86
N ASN A 77 21.41 -5.65 -30.64
CA ASN A 77 21.02 -6.87 -29.93
C ASN A 77 20.12 -7.76 -30.81
N ARG A 78 20.77 -8.56 -31.68
CA ARG A 78 20.13 -9.58 -32.54
C ARG A 78 20.03 -10.97 -31.86
N ASP A 79 20.07 -11.00 -30.54
CA ASP A 79 20.06 -12.25 -29.78
C ASP A 79 18.62 -12.74 -29.64
N LYS A 80 18.36 -14.04 -29.91
CA LYS A 80 16.98 -14.59 -29.96
C LYS A 80 16.30 -14.66 -28.59
N ASP A 81 17.07 -14.54 -27.51
CA ASP A 81 16.60 -14.74 -26.13
C ASP A 81 16.48 -13.41 -25.35
N VAL A 82 16.39 -12.28 -26.04
CA VAL A 82 16.26 -10.94 -25.44
C VAL A 82 14.91 -10.33 -25.80
N PHE A 83 14.12 -10.04 -24.78
CA PHE A 83 12.86 -9.31 -24.91
C PHE A 83 13.11 -7.81 -24.67
N PHE A 84 12.40 -6.97 -25.43
CA PHE A 84 12.40 -5.53 -25.23
C PHE A 84 11.15 -5.11 -24.47
N HIS A 85 11.32 -4.34 -23.40
CA HIS A 85 10.24 -3.71 -22.67
C HIS A 85 10.45 -2.20 -22.63
N VAL A 86 9.39 -1.42 -22.77
CA VAL A 86 9.46 0.05 -22.77
C VAL A 86 8.86 0.57 -21.48
N ILE A 87 9.64 1.37 -20.74
CA ILE A 87 9.21 2.03 -19.51
C ILE A 87 9.12 3.53 -19.76
N SER A 88 7.93 4.09 -19.55
CA SER A 88 7.71 5.53 -19.66
C SER A 88 8.00 6.21 -18.32
N ILE A 89 9.01 7.08 -18.28
CA ILE A 89 9.43 7.81 -17.08
C ILE A 89 9.24 9.31 -17.30
N ASN A 90 8.69 10.01 -16.31
CA ASN A 90 8.59 11.46 -16.38
C ASN A 90 9.90 12.13 -15.92
N THR A 91 10.79 12.40 -16.87
CA THR A 91 12.11 12.98 -16.57
C THR A 91 12.08 14.47 -16.24
N SER A 92 10.95 15.17 -16.39
CA SER A 92 10.85 16.60 -16.03
C SER A 92 11.10 16.83 -14.54
N VAL A 93 10.83 15.84 -13.69
CA VAL A 93 11.04 15.89 -12.24
C VAL A 93 12.53 16.02 -11.89
N TYR A 94 13.42 15.50 -12.74
CA TYR A 94 14.88 15.54 -12.53
C TYR A 94 15.57 16.72 -13.21
N SER A 95 14.82 17.51 -13.99
CA SER A 95 15.35 18.66 -14.72
C SER A 95 15.55 19.91 -13.85
N GLU A 96 15.10 19.85 -12.59
CA GLU A 96 15.26 20.93 -11.63
C GLU A 96 16.65 20.89 -11.02
N LYS A 97 17.44 21.92 -11.30
CA LYS A 97 18.74 22.14 -10.66
C LYS A 97 18.55 22.26 -9.15
N THR A 98 19.45 21.66 -8.38
CA THR A 98 19.49 21.86 -6.92
C THR A 98 19.60 23.35 -6.60
N GLU A 99 18.60 23.90 -5.92
CA GLU A 99 18.59 25.29 -5.46
C GLU A 99 19.09 25.37 -4.01
N LYS A 100 19.98 26.33 -3.72
CA LYS A 100 20.39 26.63 -2.35
C LYS A 100 19.35 27.52 -1.68
N ILE A 101 18.61 26.96 -0.74
CA ILE A 101 17.64 27.69 0.09
C ILE A 101 18.22 28.03 1.47
N ASN A 102 17.81 29.17 2.02
CA ASN A 102 18.10 29.53 3.42
C ASN A 102 16.89 29.20 4.29
N VAL A 103 17.09 28.40 5.34
CA VAL A 103 16.02 27.99 6.27
C VAL A 103 16.35 28.39 7.70
N THR A 104 15.34 28.78 8.47
CA THR A 104 15.47 29.03 9.92
C THR A 104 14.93 27.82 10.67
N MET A 105 15.73 27.24 11.56
CA MET A 105 15.34 26.08 12.37
C MET A 105 15.70 26.30 13.85
N PRO A 106 14.95 25.71 14.80
CA PRO A 106 15.34 25.70 16.21
C PRO A 106 16.71 25.05 16.40
N ILE A 107 17.58 25.69 17.21
CA ILE A 107 18.95 25.20 17.48
C ILE A 107 18.94 23.76 18.00
N SER A 108 17.97 23.40 18.84
CA SER A 108 17.82 22.04 19.38
C SER A 108 17.55 21.00 18.30
N LEU A 109 16.79 21.36 17.26
CA LEU A 109 16.51 20.50 16.12
C LEU A 109 17.76 20.33 15.26
N THR A 110 18.47 21.42 14.94
CA THR A 110 19.73 21.34 14.18
C THR A 110 20.75 20.44 14.86
N ARG A 111 20.89 20.55 16.19
CA ARG A 111 21.77 19.66 16.97
C ARG A 111 21.35 18.19 16.90
N LYS A 112 20.06 17.90 17.06
CA LYS A 112 19.54 16.52 16.94
C LYS A 112 19.80 15.92 15.56
N VAL A 113 19.58 16.70 14.50
CA VAL A 113 19.86 16.26 13.12
C VAL A 113 21.36 15.99 12.96
N ASP A 114 22.22 16.87 13.48
CA ASP A 114 23.67 16.68 13.40
C ASP A 114 24.15 15.45 14.15
N ASP A 115 23.65 15.23 15.36
CA ASP A 115 24.05 14.09 16.19
C ASP A 115 23.56 12.78 15.57
N PHE A 116 22.32 12.76 15.04
CA PHE A 116 21.81 11.64 14.24
C PHE A 116 22.69 11.34 13.03
N LEU A 117 23.12 12.38 12.30
CA LEU A 117 23.97 12.22 11.13
C LEU A 117 25.37 11.75 11.52
N LYS A 118 25.97 12.23 12.61
CA LYS A 118 27.26 11.71 13.08
C LYS A 118 27.20 10.21 13.39
N ASP A 119 26.14 9.76 14.05
CA ASP A 119 26.03 8.38 14.53
C ASP A 119 25.67 7.36 13.42
N LYS A 120 24.90 7.78 12.41
CA LYS A 120 24.36 6.88 11.37
C LYS A 120 25.06 6.97 10.02
N VAL A 121 25.77 8.07 9.73
CA VAL A 121 26.45 8.29 8.44
C VAL A 121 27.74 7.49 8.31
N HIS A 122 28.48 7.23 9.40
CA HIS A 122 29.73 6.48 9.32
C HIS A 122 29.57 4.96 9.13
N ASN A 123 28.41 4.38 9.47
CA ASN A 123 28.23 2.92 9.46
C ASN A 123 27.28 2.40 8.38
N THR A 124 26.43 3.24 7.77
CA THR A 124 25.33 2.73 6.91
C THR A 124 25.11 3.46 5.58
N ASN A 125 25.82 4.57 5.30
CA ASN A 125 25.65 5.38 4.08
C ASN A 125 24.18 5.80 3.76
N LEU A 126 23.26 5.77 4.74
CA LEU A 126 21.85 6.10 4.51
C LEU A 126 21.64 7.58 4.12
N PHE A 127 22.45 8.48 4.67
CA PHE A 127 22.39 9.91 4.43
C PHE A 127 23.80 10.46 4.20
N SER A 128 23.96 11.40 3.29
CA SER A 128 25.26 12.00 2.93
C SER A 128 25.46 13.39 3.52
N SER A 129 24.39 14.11 3.83
CA SER A 129 24.42 15.47 4.35
C SER A 129 23.10 15.85 5.04
N ARG A 130 23.06 17.02 5.70
CA ARG A 130 21.80 17.62 6.18
C ARG A 130 20.81 17.81 5.04
N SER A 131 21.28 18.28 3.89
CA SER A 131 20.43 18.52 2.72
C SER A 131 19.82 17.21 2.23
N ASP A 132 20.61 16.15 2.09
CA ASP A 132 20.13 14.82 1.69
C ASP A 132 19.12 14.25 2.69
N PHE A 133 19.38 14.39 3.99
CA PHE A 133 18.42 14.00 5.04
C PHE A 133 17.09 14.74 4.91
N ILE A 134 17.14 16.07 4.76
CA ILE A 134 15.93 16.90 4.60
C ILE A 134 15.21 16.54 3.30
N THR A 135 15.93 16.35 2.19
CA THR A 135 15.34 15.96 0.90
C THR A 135 14.60 14.62 1.00
N LYS A 136 15.21 13.59 1.59
CA LYS A 136 14.57 12.28 1.78
C LYS A 136 13.37 12.35 2.70
N ALA A 137 13.47 13.11 3.80
CA ALA A 137 12.33 13.35 4.67
C ALA A 137 11.19 14.04 3.90
N CYS A 138 11.49 15.10 3.15
CA CYS A 138 10.50 15.79 2.33
C CYS A 138 9.87 14.87 1.28
N LYS A 139 10.66 14.06 0.55
CA LYS A 139 10.14 13.08 -0.42
C LYS A 139 9.20 12.06 0.23
N GLN A 140 9.49 11.66 1.48
CA GLN A 140 8.61 10.78 2.25
C GLN A 140 7.31 11.47 2.68
N TYR A 141 7.35 12.74 3.09
CA TYR A 141 6.17 13.45 3.61
C TYR A 141 5.32 14.16 2.54
N LEU A 142 5.91 14.60 1.42
CA LEU A 142 5.24 15.38 0.37
C LEU A 142 4.01 14.70 -0.24
N PRO A 143 3.99 13.37 -0.49
CA PRO A 143 2.79 12.68 -0.97
C PRO A 143 1.58 12.85 -0.03
N PHE A 144 1.82 13.12 1.25
CA PHE A 144 0.78 13.34 2.26
C PHE A 144 0.54 14.82 2.56
N ALA A 145 1.25 15.75 1.91
CA ALA A 145 1.24 17.17 2.26
C ALA A 145 -0.15 17.82 2.14
N GLN A 146 -0.98 17.40 1.18
CA GLN A 146 -2.35 17.89 1.04
C GLN A 146 -3.24 17.43 2.21
N ASN A 147 -3.09 16.17 2.63
CA ASN A 147 -3.77 15.63 3.80
C ASN A 147 -3.28 16.30 5.08
N LEU A 148 -1.98 16.50 5.22
CA LEU A 148 -1.37 17.25 6.32
C LEU A 148 -1.88 18.69 6.38
N ALA A 149 -1.96 19.41 5.26
CA ALA A 149 -2.48 20.76 5.21
C ALA A 149 -3.96 20.83 5.60
N ALA A 150 -4.77 19.85 5.18
CA ALA A 150 -6.16 19.73 5.62
C ALA A 150 -6.28 19.47 7.13
N ILE A 151 -5.34 18.71 7.71
CA ILE A 151 -5.25 18.44 9.15
C ILE A 151 -4.83 19.70 9.93
N PHE A 152 -3.78 20.41 9.49
CA PHE A 152 -3.24 21.60 10.16
C PHE A 152 -4.17 22.82 10.09
N ASN A 153 -5.02 22.92 9.06
CA ASN A 153 -6.00 24.00 8.93
C ASN A 153 -7.26 23.81 9.81
N ASN A 154 -7.28 22.77 10.64
CA ASN A 154 -8.17 22.63 11.80
C ASN A 154 -9.68 22.62 11.49
N GLU A 155 -10.16 21.57 10.83
CA GLU A 155 -11.59 21.18 10.89
C GLU A 155 -11.83 19.76 11.44
N LYS A 156 -10.81 18.88 11.54
CA LYS A 156 -11.04 17.45 11.84
C LYS A 156 -9.93 16.84 12.71
N ASN A 157 -10.30 16.32 13.89
CA ASN A 157 -9.42 15.67 14.88
C ASN A 157 -8.79 14.35 14.39
N PHE A 158 -9.28 13.82 13.26
CA PHE A 158 -8.81 12.60 12.61
C PHE A 158 -9.06 12.71 11.11
N SER A 159 -8.31 11.95 10.32
CA SER A 159 -8.55 11.81 8.88
C SER A 159 -9.25 10.48 8.58
N ALA A 160 -10.08 10.42 7.55
CA ALA A 160 -10.72 9.19 7.12
C ALA A 160 -10.62 9.03 5.60
N LEU A 161 -10.15 7.86 5.16
CA LEU A 161 -10.03 7.46 3.77
C LEU A 161 -10.84 6.20 3.54
N ARG A 162 -11.51 6.13 2.39
CA ARG A 162 -12.29 4.96 2.00
C ARG A 162 -11.51 4.13 1.01
N TYR A 163 -11.40 2.85 1.32
CA TYR A 163 -10.80 1.87 0.43
C TYR A 163 -11.84 1.48 -0.64
N LYS A 164 -11.47 1.56 -1.92
CA LYS A 164 -12.36 1.27 -3.05
C LYS A 164 -11.68 0.34 -4.05
N GLU A 165 -11.70 -0.96 -3.77
CA GLU A 165 -11.33 -1.98 -4.76
C GLU A 165 -12.57 -2.71 -5.28
N GLY A 166 -12.55 -3.05 -6.57
CA GLY A 166 -13.70 -3.62 -7.27
C GLY A 166 -13.91 -5.13 -7.08
N ASN A 167 -13.03 -5.82 -6.34
CA ASN A 167 -13.15 -7.25 -6.10
C ASN A 167 -12.90 -7.64 -4.62
N THR A 168 -13.51 -8.74 -4.21
CA THR A 168 -13.55 -9.18 -2.79
C THR A 168 -12.23 -9.77 -2.30
N THR A 169 -11.42 -10.32 -3.19
CA THR A 169 -10.15 -10.96 -2.86
C THR A 169 -9.06 -9.94 -2.56
N ASP A 170 -8.93 -8.89 -3.36
CA ASP A 170 -8.00 -7.79 -3.08
C ASP A 170 -8.41 -7.09 -1.79
N ASN A 171 -9.71 -6.89 -1.59
CA ASN A 171 -10.28 -6.41 -0.34
C ASN A 171 -9.85 -7.25 0.88
N CYS A 172 -9.85 -8.57 0.77
CA CYS A 172 -9.32 -9.48 1.80
C CYS A 172 -7.82 -9.25 2.05
N CYS A 173 -7.00 -9.31 1.00
CA CYS A 173 -5.56 -9.16 1.07
C CYS A 173 -5.15 -7.83 1.72
N ASN A 174 -5.80 -6.73 1.33
CA ASN A 174 -5.48 -5.41 1.86
C ASN A 174 -5.80 -5.28 3.36
N LEU A 175 -6.94 -5.82 3.82
CA LEU A 175 -7.26 -5.82 5.24
C LEU A 175 -6.28 -6.68 6.05
N LEU A 176 -5.83 -7.81 5.49
CA LEU A 176 -4.78 -8.64 6.09
C LEU A 176 -3.45 -7.88 6.19
N ASP A 177 -3.07 -7.11 5.17
CA ASP A 177 -1.88 -6.27 5.20
C ASP A 177 -1.95 -5.23 6.31
N TYR A 178 -3.11 -4.59 6.51
CA TYR A 178 -3.32 -3.65 7.60
C TYR A 178 -3.24 -4.31 8.98
N LEU A 179 -3.87 -5.47 9.17
CA LEU A 179 -3.79 -6.21 10.44
C LEU A 179 -2.33 -6.53 10.83
N ASN A 180 -1.50 -6.88 9.85
CA ASN A 180 -0.08 -7.18 10.03
C ASN A 180 0.82 -5.92 10.09
N ASN A 181 0.28 -4.74 9.78
CA ASN A 181 1.04 -3.50 9.76
C ASN A 181 1.39 -3.03 11.18
N SER A 182 2.62 -2.58 11.38
CA SER A 182 3.09 -2.02 12.66
C SER A 182 2.43 -0.68 13.01
N TYR A 183 1.99 0.08 12.01
CA TYR A 183 1.24 1.33 12.20
C TYR A 183 -0.24 1.12 12.47
N CYS A 184 -0.77 -0.09 12.32
CA CYS A 184 -2.15 -0.39 12.69
C CYS A 184 -2.26 -0.45 14.22
N ASP A 185 -3.07 0.45 14.76
CA ASP A 185 -3.39 0.58 16.18
C ASP A 185 -4.56 -0.34 16.55
N GLU A 186 -5.66 -0.21 15.81
CA GLU A 186 -6.89 -0.98 16.04
C GLU A 186 -7.61 -1.29 14.72
N VAL A 187 -8.29 -2.44 14.67
CA VAL A 187 -9.26 -2.77 13.61
C VAL A 187 -10.62 -3.02 14.24
N ILE A 188 -11.68 -2.40 13.72
CA ILE A 188 -13.05 -2.58 14.18
C ILE A 188 -13.85 -3.24 13.07
N LEU A 189 -14.22 -4.51 13.26
CA LEU A 189 -15.04 -5.25 12.31
C LEU A 189 -16.53 -5.00 12.53
N PHE A 190 -17.30 -4.98 11.44
CA PHE A 190 -18.75 -4.84 11.52
C PHE A 190 -19.44 -5.65 10.42
N ALA A 191 -20.74 -5.86 10.60
CA ALA A 191 -21.60 -6.57 9.65
C ALA A 191 -22.77 -5.67 9.26
N THR A 192 -23.08 -5.56 7.97
CA THR A 192 -24.28 -4.82 7.51
C THR A 192 -25.55 -5.61 7.80
N HIS A 193 -26.71 -4.98 7.60
CA HIS A 193 -27.98 -5.70 7.59
C HIS A 193 -28.02 -6.81 6.53
N ARG A 194 -28.76 -7.88 6.84
CA ARG A 194 -28.97 -9.05 5.97
C ARG A 194 -29.89 -8.78 4.78
N THR A 195 -30.61 -7.66 4.83
CA THR A 195 -31.51 -7.18 3.78
C THR A 195 -31.13 -5.74 3.44
N PRO A 196 -31.43 -5.27 2.22
CA PRO A 196 -31.34 -3.86 1.87
C PRO A 196 -32.02 -2.99 2.93
N SER A 197 -31.34 -1.95 3.38
CA SER A 197 -31.83 -0.99 4.36
C SER A 197 -31.32 0.40 4.00
N HIS A 198 -31.57 1.40 4.84
CA HIS A 198 -31.11 2.76 4.58
C HIS A 198 -29.59 2.81 4.30
N GLY A 199 -29.22 3.52 3.22
CA GLY A 199 -27.84 3.62 2.74
C GLY A 199 -27.40 2.54 1.75
N TYR A 200 -28.17 1.47 1.56
CA TYR A 200 -27.84 0.41 0.60
C TYR A 200 -27.89 0.94 -0.84
N SER A 201 -26.89 0.59 -1.63
CA SER A 201 -26.67 1.14 -2.97
C SER A 201 -26.05 0.11 -3.92
N HIS A 202 -25.83 0.52 -5.18
CA HIS A 202 -25.13 -0.30 -6.16
C HIS A 202 -23.69 -0.61 -5.74
N ASP A 203 -23.05 0.29 -4.99
CA ASP A 203 -21.66 0.15 -4.54
C ASP A 203 -21.48 -0.96 -3.49
N ASP A 204 -22.57 -1.41 -2.87
CA ASP A 204 -22.61 -2.54 -1.94
C ASP A 204 -22.70 -3.90 -2.66
N GLY A 205 -22.82 -3.89 -4.00
CA GLY A 205 -22.98 -5.08 -4.81
C GLY A 205 -24.33 -5.77 -4.65
N PRO A 206 -24.49 -7.00 -5.16
CA PRO A 206 -25.80 -7.65 -5.23
C PRO A 206 -26.32 -8.10 -3.86
N GLU A 207 -27.62 -7.97 -3.64
CA GLU A 207 -28.32 -8.34 -2.39
C GLU A 207 -28.01 -9.78 -1.92
N THR A 208 -27.73 -10.69 -2.86
CA THR A 208 -27.34 -12.08 -2.56
C THR A 208 -26.02 -12.22 -1.79
N ASN A 209 -25.25 -11.14 -1.67
CA ASN A 209 -24.02 -11.10 -0.87
C ASN A 209 -24.28 -10.63 0.57
N LEU A 210 -25.45 -10.09 0.88
CA LEU A 210 -25.72 -9.58 2.23
C LEU A 210 -25.84 -10.72 3.24
N PRO A 211 -25.42 -10.54 4.49
CA PRO A 211 -24.76 -9.35 5.02
C PRO A 211 -23.29 -9.27 4.59
N LEU A 212 -22.79 -8.04 4.48
CA LEU A 212 -21.40 -7.76 4.18
C LEU A 212 -20.62 -7.58 5.49
N MET A 213 -19.43 -8.13 5.54
CA MET A 213 -18.44 -7.77 6.54
C MET A 213 -17.72 -6.52 6.06
N GLY A 214 -17.51 -5.56 6.94
CA GLY A 214 -16.67 -4.39 6.71
C GLY A 214 -15.70 -4.18 7.88
N ALA A 215 -14.80 -3.21 7.74
CA ALA A 215 -13.80 -2.89 8.75
C ALA A 215 -13.49 -1.39 8.82
N MET A 216 -13.21 -0.88 10.01
CA MET A 216 -12.54 0.40 10.21
C MET A 216 -11.14 0.14 10.78
N VAL A 217 -10.10 0.59 10.09
CA VAL A 217 -8.71 0.45 10.53
C VAL A 217 -8.24 1.79 11.05
N LYS A 218 -7.81 1.83 12.31
CA LYS A 218 -7.17 2.98 12.91
C LYS A 218 -5.66 2.85 12.79
N LEU A 219 -5.03 3.83 12.16
CA LEU A 219 -3.58 3.94 11.99
C LEU A 219 -3.01 4.98 12.96
N ASN A 220 -1.95 4.61 13.64
CA ASN A 220 -1.12 5.50 14.44
C ASN A 220 0.17 5.79 13.66
N LEU A 221 0.15 6.90 12.92
CA LEU A 221 1.28 7.34 12.11
C LEU A 221 2.08 8.40 12.88
N PRO A 222 3.41 8.28 12.96
CA PRO A 222 4.25 9.28 13.62
C PRO A 222 4.03 10.68 13.02
N ALA A 223 3.68 11.66 13.87
CA ALA A 223 3.41 13.06 13.51
C ALA A 223 2.08 13.37 12.77
N LEU A 224 1.14 12.41 12.70
CA LEU A 224 -0.21 12.61 12.19
C LEU A 224 -1.27 12.47 13.30
N SER A 225 -2.44 13.09 13.12
CA SER A 225 -3.65 12.75 13.88
C SER A 225 -4.15 11.35 13.51
N ASP A 226 -4.99 10.75 14.36
CA ASP A 226 -5.62 9.45 14.10
C ASP A 226 -6.11 9.37 12.65
N THR A 227 -5.73 8.32 11.93
CA THR A 227 -6.10 8.12 10.52
C THR A 227 -6.90 6.85 10.41
N TYR A 228 -8.10 6.96 9.82
CA TYR A 228 -9.02 5.85 9.66
C TYR A 228 -9.08 5.42 8.20
N ILE A 229 -8.97 4.11 7.95
CA ILE A 229 -9.27 3.51 6.65
C ILE A 229 -10.58 2.73 6.81
N ILE A 230 -11.61 3.09 6.04
CA ILE A 230 -12.88 2.38 6.02
C ILE A 230 -12.96 1.41 4.84
N PHE A 231 -13.35 0.18 5.16
CA PHE A 231 -13.63 -0.92 4.25
C PHE A 231 -15.12 -1.26 4.34
N ASP A 232 -15.90 -0.76 3.41
CA ASP A 232 -17.35 -0.98 3.27
C ASP A 232 -17.74 -0.89 1.79
N GLY A 233 -19.03 -1.03 1.47
CA GLY A 233 -19.45 -1.33 0.10
C GLY A 233 -19.26 -2.82 -0.21
N LEU A 234 -19.01 -3.17 -1.49
CA LEU A 234 -18.75 -4.54 -1.91
C LEU A 234 -17.44 -5.07 -1.32
N PHE A 235 -17.51 -5.64 -0.13
CA PHE A 235 -16.35 -6.19 0.60
C PHE A 235 -16.46 -7.71 0.78
N LEU A 236 -16.46 -8.23 2.00
CA LEU A 236 -16.46 -9.67 2.27
C LEU A 236 -17.86 -10.19 2.61
N THR A 237 -18.13 -11.47 2.30
CA THR A 237 -19.41 -12.10 2.60
C THR A 237 -19.28 -13.59 2.89
N ALA A 238 -20.05 -14.09 3.88
CA ALA A 238 -20.09 -15.50 4.24
C ALA A 238 -21.14 -16.31 3.45
N GLN A 239 -21.84 -15.70 2.48
CA GLN A 239 -22.95 -16.35 1.78
C GLN A 239 -22.55 -17.52 0.86
N ARG A 240 -21.27 -17.63 0.48
CA ARG A 240 -20.76 -18.70 -0.39
C ARG A 240 -19.46 -19.29 0.15
N LYS A 241 -19.28 -20.61 0.03
CA LYS A 241 -18.12 -21.34 0.57
C LYS A 241 -16.74 -20.77 0.18
N PRO A 242 -16.46 -20.35 -1.08
CA PRO A 242 -15.16 -19.77 -1.42
C PRO A 242 -14.86 -18.47 -0.66
N ARG A 243 -15.90 -17.66 -0.37
CA ARG A 243 -15.79 -16.37 0.32
C ARG A 243 -15.76 -16.50 1.85
N TYR A 244 -16.22 -17.62 2.38
CA TYR A 244 -16.02 -17.97 3.78
C TYR A 244 -14.53 -18.09 4.13
N ASN A 245 -13.70 -18.64 3.23
CA ASN A 245 -12.27 -18.79 3.50
C ASN A 245 -11.58 -17.42 3.68
N GLU A 246 -11.97 -16.40 2.90
CA GLU A 246 -11.48 -15.02 3.03
C GLU A 246 -11.83 -14.45 4.42
N ILE A 247 -13.08 -14.62 4.86
CA ILE A 247 -13.51 -14.20 6.20
C ILE A 247 -12.73 -14.96 7.28
N LYS A 248 -12.58 -16.28 7.14
CA LYS A 248 -11.85 -17.11 8.09
C LYS A 248 -10.42 -16.62 8.24
N GLU A 249 -9.73 -16.30 7.14
CA GLU A 249 -8.35 -15.81 7.14
C GLU A 249 -8.23 -14.46 7.86
N VAL A 250 -9.16 -13.54 7.62
CA VAL A 250 -9.21 -12.26 8.34
C VAL A 250 -9.43 -12.49 9.83
N LEU A 251 -10.38 -13.35 10.22
CA LEU A 251 -10.66 -13.63 11.64
C LEU A 251 -9.50 -14.35 12.33
N ASP A 252 -8.82 -15.28 11.66
CA ASP A 252 -7.63 -15.95 12.18
C ASP A 252 -6.52 -14.93 12.46
N THR A 253 -6.26 -14.04 11.50
CA THR A 253 -5.24 -12.98 11.61
C THR A 253 -5.62 -11.95 12.67
N ALA A 254 -6.90 -11.59 12.75
CA ALA A 254 -7.43 -10.63 13.71
C ALA A 254 -7.28 -11.11 15.17
N VAL A 255 -7.53 -12.39 15.43
CA VAL A 255 -7.30 -13.01 16.75
C VAL A 255 -5.80 -13.11 17.04
N LEU A 256 -4.99 -13.51 16.05
CA LEU A 256 -3.53 -13.65 16.21
C LEU A 256 -2.84 -12.33 16.56
N THR A 257 -3.18 -11.25 15.86
CA THR A 257 -2.58 -9.92 16.04
C THR A 257 -3.08 -9.24 17.32
N ASN A 258 -4.23 -9.66 17.85
CA ASN A 258 -4.87 -9.10 19.04
C ASN A 258 -5.12 -7.57 18.95
N LYS A 259 -5.29 -7.04 17.74
CA LYS A 259 -5.59 -5.61 17.47
C LYS A 259 -7.06 -5.35 17.15
N THR A 260 -7.90 -6.39 17.20
CA THR A 260 -9.24 -6.32 16.61
C THR A 260 -10.34 -6.26 17.66
N SER A 261 -11.31 -5.38 17.41
CA SER A 261 -12.59 -5.25 18.09
C SER A 261 -13.71 -5.42 17.05
N PHE A 262 -14.96 -5.61 17.47
CA PHE A 262 -16.10 -5.71 16.56
C PHE A 262 -17.38 -5.11 17.14
N ILE A 263 -18.30 -4.71 16.25
CA ILE A 263 -19.64 -4.25 16.61
C ILE A 263 -20.59 -5.45 16.69
N ARG A 264 -21.31 -5.58 17.81
CA ARG A 264 -22.20 -6.74 18.10
C ARG A 264 -23.56 -6.70 17.39
N HIS A 265 -23.87 -5.61 16.72
CA HIS A 265 -25.13 -5.42 16.03
C HIS A 265 -24.89 -5.17 14.54
N ALA A 266 -25.88 -5.52 13.72
CA ALA A 266 -25.85 -5.13 12.32
C ALA A 266 -25.87 -3.60 12.22
N VAL A 267 -25.02 -3.05 11.36
CA VAL A 267 -24.87 -1.60 11.14
C VAL A 267 -25.55 -1.17 9.84
N PRO A 268 -25.93 0.12 9.70
CA PRO A 268 -26.39 0.66 8.42
C PRO A 268 -25.30 0.60 7.34
N PHE A 269 -25.71 0.70 6.08
CA PHE A 269 -24.79 0.80 4.96
C PHE A 269 -24.22 2.22 4.89
N THR A 270 -22.89 2.33 4.83
CA THR A 270 -22.18 3.62 4.86
C THR A 270 -21.44 3.93 3.56
N SER A 271 -21.59 3.08 2.53
CA SER A 271 -20.93 3.21 1.21
C SER A 271 -21.20 4.56 0.53
N GLN A 272 -22.41 5.09 0.69
CA GLN A 272 -22.85 6.37 0.12
C GLN A 272 -22.49 7.60 0.97
N LEU A 273 -21.97 7.42 2.18
CA LEU A 273 -21.61 8.53 3.05
C LEU A 273 -20.21 9.05 2.73
N ASP A 274 -19.93 10.31 3.08
CA ASP A 274 -18.55 10.77 3.18
C ASP A 274 -17.77 9.90 4.19
N SER A 275 -16.50 9.64 3.93
CA SER A 275 -15.67 8.75 4.76
C SER A 275 -15.69 9.15 6.24
N LEU A 276 -15.77 10.45 6.55
CA LEU A 276 -15.78 10.91 7.94
C LEU A 276 -17.14 10.72 8.60
N GLU A 277 -18.22 10.94 7.86
CA GLU A 277 -19.58 10.67 8.35
C GLU A 277 -19.78 9.16 8.58
N ALA A 278 -19.21 8.32 7.71
CA ALA A 278 -19.20 6.87 7.91
C ALA A 278 -18.49 6.46 9.20
N ILE A 279 -17.29 7.00 9.46
CA ILE A 279 -16.56 6.73 10.71
C ILE A 279 -17.33 7.23 11.94
N LYS A 280 -18.00 8.39 11.86
CA LYS A 280 -18.83 8.89 12.97
C LYS A 280 -19.99 7.94 13.27
N VAL A 281 -20.77 7.58 12.25
CA VAL A 281 -21.94 6.69 12.38
C VAL A 281 -21.52 5.33 12.95
N LEU A 282 -20.46 4.73 12.42
CA LEU A 282 -19.97 3.43 12.89
C LEU A 282 -19.30 3.51 14.27
N GLY A 283 -18.67 4.64 14.58
CA GLY A 283 -18.00 4.88 15.87
C GLY A 283 -18.95 5.06 17.05
N GLU A 284 -20.24 5.34 16.82
CA GLU A 284 -21.26 5.42 17.88
C GLU A 284 -21.64 4.05 18.45
N PHE A 285 -21.33 2.96 17.74
CA PHE A 285 -21.68 1.62 18.17
C PHE A 285 -20.70 1.09 19.24
N PRO A 286 -21.22 0.34 20.23
CA PRO A 286 -20.37 -0.31 21.22
C PRO A 286 -19.50 -1.39 20.58
N GLN A 287 -18.24 -1.44 21.00
CA GLN A 287 -17.24 -2.35 20.47
C GLN A 287 -16.87 -3.41 21.50
N ASN A 288 -16.62 -4.62 21.02
CA ASN A 288 -16.21 -5.75 21.83
C ASN A 288 -14.91 -6.33 21.29
N LYS A 289 -13.98 -6.68 22.18
CA LYS A 289 -12.72 -7.28 21.76
C LYS A 289 -12.98 -8.59 21.02
N LEU A 290 -12.34 -8.75 19.86
CA LEU A 290 -12.36 -10.01 19.14
C LEU A 290 -11.33 -10.96 19.75
N THR A 291 -11.80 -12.09 20.26
CA THR A 291 -10.99 -13.18 20.81
C THR A 291 -11.47 -14.51 20.21
N GLN A 292 -10.79 -15.61 20.53
CA GLN A 292 -11.24 -16.94 20.12
C GLN A 292 -12.67 -17.25 20.63
N ASP A 293 -13.02 -16.75 21.82
CA ASP A 293 -14.32 -17.00 22.45
C ASP A 293 -15.43 -16.10 21.90
N SER A 294 -15.11 -14.85 21.53
CA SER A 294 -16.10 -13.89 20.98
C SER A 294 -16.24 -13.96 19.46
N ARG A 295 -15.31 -14.61 18.75
CA ARG A 295 -15.39 -14.82 17.29
C ARG A 295 -16.71 -15.43 16.80
N PRO A 296 -17.27 -16.49 17.41
CA PRO A 296 -18.54 -17.06 16.96
C PRO A 296 -19.70 -16.06 17.04
N GLU A 297 -19.66 -15.14 17.99
CA GLU A 297 -20.66 -14.09 18.13
C GLU A 297 -20.63 -13.13 16.93
N PHE A 298 -19.44 -12.66 16.55
CA PHE A 298 -19.30 -11.83 15.35
C PHE A 298 -19.70 -12.59 14.08
N PHE A 299 -19.26 -13.84 13.93
CA PHE A 299 -19.57 -14.65 12.74
C PHE A 299 -21.07 -14.90 12.55
N ASN A 300 -21.84 -15.01 13.63
CA ASN A 300 -23.30 -15.14 13.58
C ASN A 300 -24.00 -13.89 13.03
N LEU A 301 -23.33 -12.74 12.96
CA LEU A 301 -23.85 -11.58 12.24
C LEU A 301 -23.74 -11.76 10.72
N LEU A 302 -22.73 -12.51 10.27
CA LEU A 302 -22.40 -12.70 8.86
C LEU A 302 -23.12 -13.90 8.22
N SER A 303 -23.29 -14.98 8.97
CA SER A 303 -23.92 -16.21 8.47
C SER A 303 -25.00 -16.73 9.41
N ASN A 304 -26.01 -17.41 8.85
CA ASN A 304 -26.99 -18.18 9.63
C ASN A 304 -26.46 -19.59 9.96
N ILE A 305 -25.34 -19.98 9.35
CA ILE A 305 -24.67 -21.25 9.57
C ILE A 305 -23.46 -20.96 10.47
N SER A 306 -23.26 -21.76 11.52
CA SER A 306 -22.10 -21.63 12.40
C SER A 306 -20.80 -21.92 11.66
N GLU A 307 -19.71 -21.27 12.05
CA GLU A 307 -18.37 -21.47 11.48
C GLU A 307 -17.94 -22.95 11.44
N ALA A 308 -18.20 -23.71 12.52
CA ALA A 308 -17.89 -25.14 12.60
C ALA A 308 -18.60 -26.01 11.54
N LYS A 309 -19.74 -25.56 10.99
CA LYS A 309 -20.45 -26.27 9.93
C LYS A 309 -19.78 -26.03 8.57
N TYR A 310 -19.15 -24.88 8.34
CA TYR A 310 -18.43 -24.61 7.08
C TYR A 310 -17.18 -25.49 6.92
N VAL A 311 -16.56 -25.91 8.01
CA VAL A 311 -15.42 -26.85 7.99
C VAL A 311 -15.82 -28.23 7.46
N ASN A 312 -17.09 -28.62 7.62
CA ASN A 312 -17.62 -29.93 7.23
C ASN A 312 -18.40 -29.92 5.90
N PHE A 313 -18.50 -28.75 5.25
CA PHE A 313 -19.14 -28.59 3.94
C PHE A 313 -18.12 -28.69 2.81
#